data_AF-A0A1J3IDR7-F1
#
_entry.id   AF-A0A1J3IDR7-F1
#
_cell.length_a   1.000
_cell.length_b   1.000
_cell.length_c   1.000
_cell.angle_alpha   90.00
_cell.angle_beta   90.00
_cell.angle_gamma   90.00
#
_symmetry.space_group_name_H-M   'P 1'
#
loop_
_entity.id
_entity.type
_entity.pdbx_description
1 polymer ?
#
loop_
_entity_poly.entity_id
_entity_poly.type
_entity_poly.pdbx_seq_one_letter_code
_entity_poly.pdbx_strand_id
1 'polypeptide(L)'
;SSPLVNFQKSPKSLNPVVSAASGFKTLTENLTVRVQRAENRELNVPLLSPFTIASSRLDSVGNVAIRIELSGGCVGWGEAPILASVTAENQQTAMVKAREAGEFLRELPEMKVGDVLQEMGEFLPGHQFASVRAGMEMAMIDAAAKSVGMPLWKLFGGASNTITTDITVGFNSTLALPDSDSFSSRSFEFCVKVQKTRV
;
A
#
# COMPACT_ATOMS: atom_id res chain seq x y z
N SER A 1 -3.01 63.47 -31.64
CA SER A 1 -2.89 62.18 -32.35
C SER A 1 -1.89 61.32 -31.62
N SER A 2 -2.39 60.43 -30.77
CA SER A 2 -1.60 59.59 -29.86
C SER A 2 -1.01 58.38 -30.58
N PRO A 3 0.17 57.87 -30.18
CA PRO A 3 0.75 56.65 -30.74
C PRO A 3 0.22 55.38 -30.08
N LEU A 4 0.27 54.30 -30.86
CA LEU A 4 -0.23 52.95 -30.64
C LEU A 4 0.33 52.28 -29.38
N VAL A 5 -0.56 51.75 -28.53
CA VAL A 5 -0.20 50.87 -27.40
C VAL A 5 -0.07 49.44 -27.93
N ASN A 6 1.15 48.93 -27.89
CA ASN A 6 1.49 47.55 -28.23
C ASN A 6 1.22 46.65 -27.01
N PHE A 7 0.21 45.77 -27.08
CA PHE A 7 -0.06 44.78 -26.05
C PHE A 7 1.01 43.69 -26.09
N GLN A 8 2.02 43.79 -25.21
CA GLN A 8 2.91 42.68 -24.90
C GLN A 8 2.08 41.54 -24.30
N LYS A 9 1.99 40.41 -25.01
CA LYS A 9 1.52 39.14 -24.44
C LYS A 9 2.49 38.71 -23.34
N SER A 10 1.96 38.48 -22.14
CA SER A 10 2.70 37.85 -21.06
C SER A 10 3.11 36.42 -21.46
N PRO A 11 4.27 35.91 -20.99
CA PRO A 11 4.66 34.54 -21.26
C PRO A 11 3.74 33.60 -20.48
N LYS A 12 3.02 32.73 -21.19
CA LYS A 12 2.27 31.62 -20.59
C LYS A 12 3.25 30.78 -19.77
N SER A 13 3.02 30.69 -18.46
CA SER A 13 3.71 29.73 -17.61
C SER A 13 3.43 28.32 -18.12
N LEU A 14 4.45 27.67 -18.67
CA LEU A 14 4.40 26.25 -19.01
C LEU A 14 4.48 25.47 -17.70
N ASN A 15 3.33 25.25 -17.07
CA ASN A 15 3.21 24.14 -16.13
C ASN A 15 3.20 22.88 -16.99
N PRO A 16 4.19 21.98 -16.88
CA PRO A 16 4.07 20.69 -17.54
C PRO A 16 2.93 19.95 -16.84
N VAL A 17 1.83 19.80 -17.56
CA VAL A 17 0.77 18.87 -17.19
C VAL A 17 1.39 17.48 -17.27
N VAL A 18 1.90 16.99 -16.14
CA VAL A 18 2.32 15.60 -16.02
C VAL A 18 1.08 14.75 -16.28
N SER A 19 1.09 14.05 -17.41
CA SER A 19 0.05 13.10 -17.78
C SER A 19 -0.13 12.09 -16.65
N ALA A 20 -1.38 11.87 -16.23
CA ALA A 20 -1.71 10.98 -15.12
C ALA A 20 -1.15 9.54 -15.32
N ALA A 21 -0.93 9.12 -16.57
CA ALA A 21 -0.37 7.81 -16.90
C ALA A 21 1.14 7.63 -16.62
N SER A 22 1.86 8.67 -16.17
CA SER A 22 3.32 8.59 -15.95
C SER A 22 3.77 8.78 -14.51
N GLY A 23 2.88 9.08 -13.57
CA GLY A 23 3.25 9.52 -12.21
C GLY A 23 4.21 8.56 -11.51
N PHE A 24 3.84 7.29 -11.41
CA PHE A 24 4.66 6.27 -10.76
C PHE A 24 6.00 6.01 -11.47
N LYS A 25 5.97 5.83 -12.81
CA LYS A 25 7.19 5.62 -13.61
C LYS A 25 8.16 6.81 -13.50
N THR A 26 7.63 8.03 -13.59
CA THR A 26 8.42 9.25 -13.44
C THR A 26 9.03 9.33 -12.03
N LEU A 27 8.28 8.97 -10.99
CA LEU A 27 8.80 8.94 -9.63
C LEU A 27 9.91 7.91 -9.48
N THR A 28 9.72 6.69 -9.95
CA THR A 28 10.73 5.62 -9.80
C THR A 28 12.02 5.90 -10.58
N GLU A 29 11.93 6.57 -11.74
CA GLU A 29 13.11 6.83 -12.60
C GLU A 29 13.90 8.10 -12.24
N ASN A 30 13.29 9.05 -11.53
CA ASN A 30 13.87 10.38 -11.33
C ASN A 30 14.03 10.80 -9.86
N LEU A 31 13.24 10.27 -8.93
CA LEU A 31 13.37 10.61 -7.51
C LEU A 31 14.47 9.74 -6.88
N THR A 32 15.50 10.39 -6.34
CA THR A 32 16.50 9.73 -5.50
C THR A 32 16.10 9.79 -4.03
N VAL A 33 16.41 8.73 -3.30
CA VAL A 33 16.09 8.58 -1.89
C VAL A 33 17.23 7.88 -1.17
N ARG A 34 17.37 8.19 0.12
CA ARG A 34 18.23 7.46 1.04
C ARG A 34 17.42 7.10 2.28
N VAL A 35 17.48 5.85 2.70
CA VAL A 35 16.81 5.39 3.92
C VAL A 35 17.65 5.80 5.13
N GLN A 36 17.04 6.55 6.04
CA GLN A 36 17.65 6.96 7.30
C GLN A 36 17.30 5.99 8.43
N ARG A 37 16.05 5.54 8.48
CA ARG A 37 15.55 4.61 9.50
C ARG A 37 14.53 3.66 8.90
N ALA A 38 14.58 2.40 9.31
CA ALA A 38 13.61 1.38 8.94
C ALA A 38 13.26 0.56 10.18
N GLU A 39 11.98 0.39 10.45
CA GLU A 39 11.47 -0.25 11.66
C GLU A 39 10.29 -1.14 11.32
N ASN A 40 10.11 -2.18 12.12
CA ASN A 40 8.97 -3.06 12.03
C ASN A 40 8.46 -3.45 13.41
N ARG A 41 7.15 -3.72 13.50
CA ARG A 41 6.48 -4.17 14.72
C ARG A 41 5.35 -5.13 14.39
N GLU A 42 5.04 -6.00 15.34
CA GLU A 42 3.84 -6.81 15.25
C GLU A 42 2.60 -5.91 15.20
N LEU A 43 1.68 -6.25 14.30
CA LEU A 43 0.38 -5.62 14.15
C LEU A 43 -0.69 -6.67 14.42
N ASN A 44 -0.96 -6.86 15.72
CA ASN A 44 -1.98 -7.78 16.20
C ASN A 44 -3.28 -7.01 16.40
N VAL A 45 -4.29 -7.27 15.56
CA VAL A 45 -5.60 -6.61 15.63
C VAL A 45 -6.69 -7.66 15.86
N PRO A 46 -7.45 -7.58 16.97
CA PRO A 46 -8.57 -8.49 17.20
C PRO A 46 -9.70 -8.20 16.21
N LEU A 47 -10.38 -9.24 15.75
CA LEU A 47 -11.55 -9.10 14.89
C LEU A 47 -12.80 -8.87 15.73
N LEU A 48 -13.71 -8.01 15.25
CA LEU A 48 -15.00 -7.74 15.91
C LEU A 48 -15.84 -9.00 16.09
N SER A 49 -15.73 -9.92 15.14
CA SER A 49 -16.32 -11.25 15.20
C SER A 49 -15.36 -12.23 14.50
N PRO A 50 -15.31 -13.51 14.94
CA PRO A 50 -14.48 -14.50 14.29
C PRO A 50 -14.77 -14.59 12.79
N PHE A 51 -13.74 -14.43 11.97
CA PHE A 51 -13.86 -14.55 10.52
C PHE A 51 -13.51 -15.98 10.12
N THR A 52 -14.51 -16.71 9.64
CA THR A 52 -14.32 -18.09 9.16
C THR A 52 -14.22 -18.08 7.64
N ILE A 53 -13.07 -18.49 7.12
CA ILE A 53 -12.88 -18.86 5.71
C ILE A 53 -12.80 -20.38 5.59
N ALA A 54 -12.89 -20.90 4.36
CA ALA A 54 -12.90 -22.34 4.11
C ALA A 54 -11.70 -23.10 4.71
N SER A 55 -10.55 -22.42 4.85
CA SER A 55 -9.30 -22.99 5.35
C SER A 55 -9.02 -22.74 6.84
N SER A 56 -9.66 -21.75 7.47
CA SER A 56 -9.35 -21.39 8.87
C SER A 56 -10.40 -20.48 9.50
N ARG A 57 -10.49 -20.55 10.83
CA ARG A 57 -11.14 -19.54 11.66
C ARG A 57 -10.06 -18.57 12.16
N LEU A 58 -10.31 -17.28 12.01
CA LEU A 58 -9.45 -16.21 12.49
C LEU A 58 -10.20 -15.44 13.57
N ASP A 59 -9.62 -15.34 14.77
CA ASP A 59 -10.13 -14.48 15.85
C ASP A 59 -9.32 -13.16 15.93
N SER A 60 -8.11 -13.14 15.37
CA SER A 60 -7.25 -11.95 15.24
C SER A 60 -6.43 -12.03 13.94
N VAL A 61 -5.99 -10.88 13.44
CA VAL A 61 -4.93 -10.81 12.42
C VAL A 61 -3.58 -10.57 13.10
N GLY A 62 -2.55 -11.27 12.62
CA GLY A 62 -1.18 -11.18 13.14
C GLY A 62 -0.23 -10.69 12.06
N ASN A 63 -0.34 -9.42 11.71
CA ASN A 63 0.40 -8.82 10.59
C ASN A 63 1.70 -8.18 11.09
N VAL A 64 2.48 -7.61 10.17
CA VAL A 64 3.67 -6.81 10.52
C VAL A 64 3.51 -5.41 9.92
N ALA A 65 3.57 -4.39 10.78
CA ALA A 65 3.63 -3.00 10.34
C ALA A 65 5.08 -2.59 10.09
N ILE A 66 5.32 -1.93 8.96
CA ILE A 66 6.64 -1.50 8.50
C ILE A 66 6.64 0.02 8.37
N ARG A 67 7.70 0.67 8.86
CA ARG A 67 7.93 2.11 8.78
C ARG A 67 9.28 2.37 8.14
N ILE A 68 9.30 3.20 7.10
CA ILE A 68 10.53 3.69 6.46
C ILE A 68 10.58 5.20 6.57
N GLU A 69 11.72 5.73 6.97
CA GLU A 69 12.01 7.16 7.06
C GLU A 69 13.20 7.48 6.15
N LEU A 70 12.98 8.43 5.24
CA LEU A 70 13.99 8.91 4.32
C LEU A 70 14.84 10.00 4.97
N SER A 71 16.06 10.23 4.48
CA SER A 71 16.96 11.30 4.92
C SER A 71 16.33 12.70 4.85
N GLY A 72 15.36 12.91 3.97
CA GLY A 72 14.55 14.14 3.89
C GLY A 72 13.45 14.26 4.96
N GLY A 73 13.40 13.35 5.93
CA GLY A 73 12.42 13.33 7.03
C GLY A 73 11.03 12.79 6.67
N CYS A 74 10.81 12.40 5.42
CA CYS A 74 9.53 11.84 4.98
C CYS A 74 9.38 10.38 5.44
N VAL A 75 8.20 10.05 5.96
CA VAL A 75 7.91 8.75 6.57
C VAL A 75 6.80 8.05 5.81
N GLY A 76 7.10 6.84 5.35
CA GLY A 76 6.15 5.94 4.72
C GLY A 76 5.82 4.72 5.58
N TRP A 77 4.64 4.17 5.37
CA TRP A 77 4.11 3.01 6.06
C TRP A 77 3.70 1.93 5.08
N GLY A 78 3.96 0.68 5.47
CA GLY A 78 3.50 -0.50 4.77
C GLY A 78 3.11 -1.59 5.75
N GLU A 79 2.47 -2.62 5.22
CA GLU A 79 1.97 -3.74 6.00
C GLU A 79 2.31 -5.05 5.28
N ALA A 80 2.84 -6.01 6.02
CA ALA A 80 2.96 -7.39 5.58
C ALA A 80 1.83 -8.21 6.22
N PRO A 81 0.72 -8.47 5.49
CA PRO A 81 -0.36 -9.31 5.98
C PRO A 81 0.07 -10.77 6.08
N ILE A 82 -0.27 -11.44 7.18
CA ILE A 82 0.06 -12.85 7.39
C ILE A 82 -1.22 -13.67 7.46
N LEU A 83 -1.31 -14.68 6.62
CA LEU A 83 -2.43 -15.59 6.60
C LEU A 83 -1.92 -17.00 6.32
N ALA A 84 -1.85 -17.84 7.34
CA ALA A 84 -1.18 -19.14 7.29
C ALA A 84 -1.65 -20.09 6.16
N SER A 85 -2.86 -19.90 5.63
CA SER A 85 -3.37 -20.68 4.49
C SER A 85 -3.01 -20.12 3.10
N VAL A 86 -2.39 -18.95 3.04
CA VAL A 86 -2.08 -18.21 1.81
C VAL A 86 -0.60 -17.80 1.75
N THR A 87 -0.07 -17.24 2.84
CA THR A 87 1.33 -16.79 2.91
C THR A 87 2.26 -17.94 3.26
N ALA A 88 3.45 -17.96 2.66
CA ALA A 88 4.48 -18.93 3.00
C ALA A 88 5.17 -18.58 4.32
N GLU A 89 5.30 -17.28 4.62
CA GLU A 89 5.81 -16.79 5.90
C GLU A 89 4.74 -16.81 7.02
N ASN A 90 5.23 -16.96 8.25
CA ASN A 90 4.48 -16.64 9.47
C ASN A 90 4.95 -15.28 10.04
N GLN A 91 4.24 -14.75 11.05
CA GLN A 91 4.52 -13.42 11.61
C GLN A 91 5.95 -13.30 12.18
N GLN A 92 6.46 -14.33 12.84
CA GLN A 92 7.81 -14.33 13.40
C GLN A 92 8.86 -14.22 12.29
N THR A 93 8.74 -15.04 11.24
CA THR A 93 9.64 -14.99 10.09
C THR A 93 9.51 -13.66 9.34
N ALA A 94 8.30 -13.12 9.21
CA ALA A 94 8.06 -11.82 8.60
C ALA A 94 8.71 -10.68 9.40
N MET A 95 8.64 -10.72 10.73
CA MET A 95 9.29 -9.76 11.62
C MET A 95 10.81 -9.77 11.45
N VAL A 96 11.42 -10.95 11.39
CA VAL A 96 12.87 -11.08 11.18
C VAL A 96 13.26 -10.57 9.79
N LYS A 97 12.53 -11.00 8.75
CA LYS A 97 12.85 -10.62 7.37
C LYS A 97 12.62 -9.14 7.07
N ALA A 98 11.57 -8.54 7.64
CA ALA A 98 11.34 -7.10 7.53
C ALA A 98 12.46 -6.31 8.21
N ARG A 99 12.95 -6.78 9.37
CA ARG A 99 14.09 -6.17 10.05
C ARG A 99 15.37 -6.28 9.22
N GLU A 100 15.70 -7.47 8.72
CA GLU A 100 16.88 -7.70 7.87
C GLU A 100 16.82 -6.84 6.60
N ALA A 101 15.67 -6.76 5.95
CA ALA A 101 15.47 -5.89 4.78
C ALA A 101 15.62 -4.41 5.14
N GLY A 102 15.10 -3.99 6.30
CA GLY A 102 15.27 -2.62 6.81
C GLY A 102 16.73 -2.28 7.13
N GLU A 103 17.50 -3.22 7.69
CA GLU A 103 18.93 -3.08 7.92
C GLU A 103 19.69 -2.95 6.59
N PHE A 104 19.40 -3.83 5.62
CA PHE A 104 19.95 -3.77 4.27
C PHE A 104 19.69 -2.42 3.58
N LEU A 105 18.45 -1.93 3.60
CA LEU A 105 18.08 -0.66 3.00
C LEU A 105 18.82 0.55 3.58
N ARG A 106 19.20 0.53 4.86
CA ARG A 106 19.94 1.62 5.50
C ARG A 106 21.40 1.69 5.05
N GLU A 107 21.95 0.58 4.58
CA GLU A 107 23.32 0.50 4.06
C GLU A 107 23.41 0.90 2.58
N LEU A 108 22.28 0.97 1.87
CA LEU A 108 22.25 1.43 0.49
C LEU A 108 22.59 2.93 0.38
N PRO A 109 23.34 3.33 -0.67
CA PRO A 109 23.58 4.74 -0.94
C PRO A 109 22.29 5.45 -1.36
N GLU A 110 22.37 6.78 -1.50
CA GLU A 110 21.29 7.50 -2.17
C GLU A 110 21.18 7.04 -3.62
N MET A 111 20.01 6.56 -4.02
CA MET A 111 19.76 6.00 -5.34
C MET A 111 18.31 6.20 -5.75
N LYS A 112 17.95 5.87 -6.99
CA LYS A 112 16.58 6.09 -7.49
C LYS A 112 15.61 5.15 -6.79
N VAL A 113 14.38 5.60 -6.56
CA VAL A 113 13.33 4.76 -5.96
C VAL A 113 13.18 3.45 -6.74
N GLY A 114 13.21 3.48 -8.07
CA GLY A 114 13.13 2.27 -8.90
C GLY A 114 14.24 1.27 -8.62
N ASP A 115 15.47 1.75 -8.42
CA ASP A 115 16.62 0.90 -8.11
C ASP A 115 16.46 0.31 -6.69
N VAL A 116 15.99 1.09 -5.71
CA VAL A 116 15.70 0.58 -4.37
C VAL A 116 14.64 -0.53 -4.38
N LEU A 117 13.58 -0.38 -5.20
CA LEU A 117 12.55 -1.41 -5.37
C LEU A 117 13.15 -2.69 -6.00
N GLN A 118 14.08 -2.55 -6.95
CA GLN A 118 14.78 -3.69 -7.53
C GLN A 118 15.64 -4.42 -6.47
N GLU A 119 16.44 -3.69 -5.69
CA GLU A 119 17.26 -4.25 -4.61
C GLU A 119 16.40 -5.00 -3.58
N MET A 120 15.21 -4.49 -3.24
CA MET A 120 14.24 -5.20 -2.39
C MET A 120 13.71 -6.49 -3.03
N GLY A 121 13.45 -6.46 -4.34
CA GLY A 121 13.02 -7.62 -5.11
C GLY A 121 14.07 -8.73 -5.14
N GLU A 122 15.34 -8.34 -5.23
CA GLU A 122 16.49 -9.26 -5.20
C GLU A 122 16.76 -9.79 -3.78
N PHE A 123 16.62 -8.94 -2.75
CA PHE A 123 16.80 -9.33 -1.35
C PHE A 123 15.68 -10.26 -0.84
N LEU A 124 14.44 -10.08 -1.30
CA LEU A 124 13.27 -10.90 -0.96
C LEU A 124 12.73 -11.61 -2.21
N PRO A 125 13.44 -12.61 -2.76
CA PRO A 125 13.09 -13.22 -4.03
C PRO A 125 11.91 -14.19 -3.90
N GLY A 126 11.23 -14.42 -5.03
CA GLY A 126 10.19 -15.43 -5.16
C GLY A 126 8.93 -15.13 -4.35
N HIS A 127 8.24 -16.21 -3.93
CA HIS A 127 6.97 -16.15 -3.21
C HIS A 127 7.12 -16.36 -1.69
N GLN A 128 8.31 -16.73 -1.21
CA GLN A 128 8.52 -17.14 0.19
C GLN A 128 8.36 -15.99 1.19
N PHE A 129 8.65 -14.77 0.75
CA PHE A 129 8.56 -13.53 1.55
C PHE A 129 7.78 -12.44 0.81
N ALA A 130 6.80 -12.86 0.00
CA ALA A 130 6.07 -11.93 -0.87
C ALA A 130 5.29 -10.88 -0.07
N SER A 131 4.78 -11.24 1.11
CA SER A 131 4.06 -10.31 1.97
C SER A 131 5.01 -9.27 2.58
N VAL A 132 6.17 -9.73 3.07
CA VAL A 132 7.23 -8.82 3.54
C VAL A 132 7.67 -7.87 2.45
N ARG A 133 7.95 -8.38 1.24
CA ARG A 133 8.36 -7.55 0.10
C ARG A 133 7.32 -6.49 -0.23
N ALA A 134 6.05 -6.88 -0.34
CA ALA A 134 4.96 -5.93 -0.60
C ALA A 134 4.87 -4.85 0.49
N GLY A 135 5.00 -5.21 1.77
CA GLY A 135 5.00 -4.26 2.88
C GLY A 135 6.18 -3.28 2.83
N MET A 136 7.39 -3.77 2.52
CA MET A 136 8.59 -2.93 2.39
C MET A 136 8.50 -1.98 1.18
N GLU A 137 8.09 -2.49 0.02
CA GLU A 137 7.88 -1.72 -1.20
C GLU A 137 6.83 -0.61 -0.98
N MET A 138 5.70 -0.94 -0.35
CA MET A 138 4.66 0.04 -0.07
C MET A 138 5.11 1.11 0.93
N ALA A 139 5.90 0.76 1.94
CA ALA A 139 6.48 1.75 2.85
C ALA A 139 7.43 2.71 2.13
N MET A 140 8.25 2.21 1.19
CA MET A 140 9.14 3.03 0.38
C MET A 140 8.35 3.95 -0.56
N ILE A 141 7.37 3.41 -1.28
CA ILE A 141 6.53 4.16 -2.22
C ILE A 141 5.73 5.24 -1.48
N ASP A 142 5.17 4.94 -0.32
CA ASP A 142 4.45 5.92 0.51
C ASP A 142 5.38 7.06 0.98
N ALA A 143 6.60 6.74 1.44
CA ALA A 143 7.57 7.74 1.86
C ALA A 143 7.98 8.65 0.69
N ALA A 144 8.24 8.06 -0.48
CA ALA A 144 8.61 8.76 -1.70
C ALA A 144 7.47 9.62 -2.26
N ALA A 145 6.23 9.14 -2.23
CA ALA A 145 5.07 9.90 -2.65
C ALA A 145 4.83 11.12 -1.75
N LYS A 146 5.00 10.95 -0.44
CA LYS A 146 4.91 12.04 0.54
C LYS A 146 6.01 13.08 0.36
N SER A 147 7.24 12.69 0.00
CA SER A 147 8.34 13.65 -0.21
C SER A 147 8.09 14.61 -1.37
N VAL A 148 7.25 14.20 -2.34
CA VAL A 148 6.83 15.04 -3.47
C VAL A 148 5.39 15.57 -3.33
N GLY A 149 4.75 15.38 -2.17
CA GLY A 149 3.39 15.86 -1.89
C GLY A 149 2.30 15.23 -2.76
N MET A 150 2.52 14.01 -3.26
CA MET A 150 1.61 13.33 -4.20
C MET A 150 0.82 12.23 -3.49
N PRO A 151 -0.53 12.26 -3.50
CA PRO A 151 -1.30 11.15 -2.98
C PRO A 151 -1.20 9.92 -3.90
N LEU A 152 -1.13 8.72 -3.31
CA LEU A 152 -0.87 7.47 -4.05
C LEU A 152 -1.88 7.18 -5.17
N TRP A 153 -3.16 7.48 -4.98
CA TRP A 153 -4.17 7.26 -6.02
C TRP A 153 -3.91 8.12 -7.28
N LYS A 154 -3.32 9.32 -7.13
CA LYS A 154 -2.86 10.14 -8.27
C LYS A 154 -1.58 9.58 -8.86
N LEU A 155 -0.65 9.13 -8.00
CA LEU A 155 0.61 8.51 -8.43
C LEU A 155 0.36 7.29 -9.33
N PHE A 156 -0.66 6.48 -9.02
CA PHE A 156 -1.06 5.29 -9.75
C PHE A 156 -2.03 5.52 -10.93
N GLY A 157 -2.21 6.76 -11.38
CA GLY A 157 -3.00 7.05 -12.58
C GLY A 157 -4.18 8.00 -12.40
N GLY A 158 -4.61 8.25 -11.16
CA GLY A 158 -5.61 9.27 -10.87
C GLY A 158 -7.01 8.99 -11.42
N ALA A 159 -7.33 7.76 -11.77
CA ALA A 159 -8.59 7.40 -12.44
C ALA A 159 -9.83 7.73 -11.60
N SER A 160 -9.76 7.50 -10.29
CA SER A 160 -10.81 7.81 -9.33
C SER A 160 -10.22 7.97 -7.93
N ASN A 161 -10.85 8.79 -7.10
CA ASN A 161 -10.60 8.87 -5.66
C ASN A 161 -11.69 8.17 -4.83
N THR A 162 -12.62 7.46 -5.47
CA THR A 162 -13.69 6.68 -4.85
C THR A 162 -13.70 5.26 -5.38
N ILE A 163 -13.93 4.29 -4.50
CA ILE A 163 -14.11 2.87 -4.83
C ILE A 163 -15.37 2.35 -4.15
N THR A 164 -16.12 1.49 -4.84
CA THR A 164 -17.18 0.67 -4.25
C THR A 164 -16.52 -0.61 -3.74
N THR A 165 -16.82 -1.03 -2.51
CA THR A 165 -16.28 -2.25 -1.92
C THR A 165 -17.41 -3.20 -1.55
N ASP A 166 -17.13 -4.49 -1.72
CA ASP A 166 -17.98 -5.54 -1.19
C ASP A 166 -17.69 -5.81 0.30
N ILE A 167 -18.69 -6.30 1.03
CA ILE A 167 -18.51 -6.90 2.35
C ILE A 167 -18.54 -8.43 2.23
N THR A 168 -17.55 -9.10 2.84
CA THR A 168 -17.55 -10.57 2.94
C THR A 168 -18.25 -11.01 4.22
N VAL A 169 -19.35 -11.76 4.07
CA VAL A 169 -20.05 -12.40 5.19
C VAL A 169 -19.45 -13.79 5.45
N GLY A 170 -18.99 -14.05 6.68
CA GLY A 170 -18.33 -15.31 7.07
C GLY A 170 -19.32 -16.45 7.35
N PHE A 171 -18.86 -17.71 7.24
CA PHE A 171 -19.73 -18.91 7.32
C PHE A 171 -20.49 -19.08 8.64
N ASN A 172 -19.88 -18.72 9.76
CA ASN A 172 -20.45 -18.92 11.11
C ASN A 172 -20.96 -17.62 11.74
N SER A 173 -21.21 -16.57 10.96
CA SER A 173 -21.94 -15.43 11.53
C SER A 173 -23.37 -15.87 11.78
N THR A 174 -23.64 -16.46 12.95
CA THR A 174 -24.89 -16.21 13.68
C THR A 174 -24.84 -14.78 14.25
N LEU A 175 -24.36 -13.81 13.47
CA LEU A 175 -25.09 -12.57 13.40
C LEU A 175 -26.48 -13.06 13.03
N ALA A 176 -27.42 -13.04 13.97
CA ALA A 176 -28.83 -12.93 13.62
C ALA A 176 -28.84 -12.04 12.38
N LEU A 177 -29.23 -12.56 11.21
CA LEU A 177 -29.26 -11.82 9.94
C LEU A 177 -29.69 -10.42 10.34
N PRO A 178 -28.79 -9.44 10.46
CA PRO A 178 -29.24 -8.17 10.98
C PRO A 178 -30.13 -7.72 9.85
N ASP A 179 -31.39 -7.45 10.18
CA ASP A 179 -32.46 -7.15 9.23
C ASP A 179 -31.83 -6.45 8.02
N SER A 180 -32.14 -6.90 6.81
CA SER A 180 -31.57 -6.36 5.56
C SER A 180 -31.47 -4.82 5.55
N ASP A 181 -32.32 -4.17 6.34
CA ASP A 181 -32.38 -2.75 6.66
C ASP A 181 -31.12 -2.15 7.34
N SER A 182 -30.42 -2.88 8.21
CA SER A 182 -29.26 -2.37 8.95
C SER A 182 -28.04 -2.08 8.05
N PHE A 183 -27.84 -2.90 7.01
CA PHE A 183 -26.81 -2.69 5.99
C PHE A 183 -27.32 -1.95 4.76
N SER A 184 -28.63 -1.95 4.48
CA SER A 184 -29.23 -1.17 3.39
C SER A 184 -29.00 0.36 3.54
N SER A 185 -28.77 0.83 4.77
CA SER A 185 -28.40 2.23 5.05
C SER A 185 -26.98 2.63 4.62
N ARG A 186 -26.14 1.68 4.19
CA ARG A 186 -24.76 1.94 3.76
C ARG A 186 -24.56 1.32 2.37
N SER A 187 -24.25 2.15 1.38
CA SER A 187 -24.09 1.74 -0.02
C SER A 187 -22.90 0.79 -0.21
N PHE A 188 -23.10 -0.50 0.00
CA PHE A 188 -22.15 -1.57 -0.29
C PHE A 188 -22.74 -2.52 -1.33
N GLU A 189 -21.91 -2.99 -2.27
CA GLU A 189 -22.20 -4.19 -3.05
C GLU A 189 -21.90 -5.43 -2.15
N PHE A 190 -22.55 -6.57 -2.36
CA PHE A 190 -22.45 -7.72 -1.47
C PHE A 190 -21.70 -8.87 -2.16
N CYS A 191 -20.60 -9.35 -1.56
CA CYS A 191 -19.91 -10.57 -2.00
C CYS A 191 -20.08 -11.68 -0.95
N VAL A 192 -21.06 -12.56 -1.18
CA VAL A 192 -21.32 -13.72 -0.32
C VAL A 192 -20.45 -14.90 -0.79
N LYS A 193 -19.58 -15.40 0.09
CA LYS A 193 -18.85 -16.66 -0.16
C LYS A 193 -19.75 -17.86 0.12
N VAL A 194 -20.39 -18.41 -0.92
CA VAL A 194 -21.13 -19.69 -0.85
C VAL A 194 -20.20 -20.83 -1.24
N GLN A 195 -19.98 -21.81 -0.36
CA GLN A 195 -19.33 -23.07 -0.75
C GLN A 195 -20.36 -24.21 -0.68
N LYS A 196 -20.50 -24.92 -1.79
CA LYS A 196 -21.33 -26.11 -1.90
C LYS A 196 -20.61 -27.26 -1.16
N THR A 197 -21.14 -27.69 -0.03
CA THR A 197 -20.70 -28.92 0.64
C THR A 197 -20.92 -30.07 -0.32
N ARG A 198 -19.85 -30.69 -0.84
CA ARG A 198 -19.99 -32.02 -1.46
C ARG A 198 -20.24 -32.99 -0.32
N VAL A 199 -21.46 -33.52 -0.30
CA VAL A 199 -21.85 -34.72 0.45
C VAL A 199 -21.07 -35.91 -0.10
#